data_AF-A0A7R9WPX2-F1
#
_entry.id   AF-A0A7R9WPX2-F1
#
_cell.length_a   1.000
_cell.length_b   1.000
_cell.length_c   1.000
_cell.angle_alpha   90.00
_cell.angle_beta   90.00
_cell.angle_gamma   90.00
#
_symmetry.space_group_name_H-M   'P 1'
#
loop_
_entity.id
_entity.type
_entity.pdbx_description
1 polymer ?
#
loop_
_entity_poly.entity_id
_entity_poly.type
_entity_poly.pdbx_seq_one_letter_code
_entity_poly.pdbx_strand_id
1 'polypeptide(L)'
;RHSMHGDSRHVDTVNRLLRASSLPWFEMLYLWTTQGVLSDPHNEFFVRANENSNEVDFWHERYEVVLSRVPTGILDTALIQPAFNVGKGINFIRKCLQDSTWSMELDTADDAQPTKPGTAHKAKALGYFFDQTLNRNNKLETTLTQATAIVHSHILESLRANHNLLDHLFGIKQFLFMGQGDFFSALMDGLHAEFNGAKRQSAIYKHSLLSIVESALRNTNAKYLPANV
;
A
#
# COMPACT_ATOMS: atom_id res chain seq x y z
N ARG A 1 -33.75 3.43 6.10
CA ARG A 1 -34.71 4.14 6.99
C ARG A 1 -35.97 3.34 7.35
N HIS A 2 -36.10 2.06 6.99
CA HIS A 2 -37.27 1.22 7.34
C HIS A 2 -37.17 0.50 8.70
N SER A 3 -36.03 0.58 9.41
CA SER A 3 -35.81 -0.13 10.68
C SER A 3 -36.29 0.62 11.94
N MET A 4 -36.82 1.85 11.79
CA MET A 4 -37.03 2.74 12.94
C MET A 4 -38.48 2.74 13.46
N HIS A 5 -39.45 2.15 12.76
CA HIS A 5 -40.85 2.13 13.18
C HIS A 5 -41.54 0.83 12.74
N GLY A 6 -41.81 -0.08 13.68
CA GLY A 6 -42.74 -1.20 13.50
C GLY A 6 -42.25 -2.52 14.09
N ASP A 7 -42.99 -3.02 15.11
CA ASP A 7 -43.06 -4.38 15.67
C ASP A 7 -41.73 -5.19 15.81
N SER A 8 -41.41 -5.63 17.03
CA SER A 8 -40.19 -6.41 17.36
C SER A 8 -39.92 -7.54 16.38
N ARG A 9 -40.98 -8.19 15.87
CA ARG A 9 -40.89 -9.28 14.90
C ARG A 9 -40.37 -8.85 13.53
N HIS A 10 -40.72 -7.65 13.08
CA HIS A 10 -40.23 -7.08 11.82
C HIS A 10 -38.76 -6.70 11.94
N VAL A 11 -38.35 -6.10 13.06
CA VAL A 11 -36.94 -5.79 13.36
C VAL A 11 -36.10 -7.07 13.40
N ASP A 12 -36.56 -8.10 14.09
CA ASP A 12 -35.86 -9.39 14.17
C ASP A 12 -35.70 -10.07 12.81
N THR A 13 -36.71 -9.97 11.95
CA THR A 13 -36.68 -10.54 10.61
C THR A 13 -35.73 -9.76 9.70
N VAL A 14 -35.80 -8.41 9.74
CA VAL A 14 -34.88 -7.53 8.99
C VAL A 14 -33.44 -7.77 9.42
N ASN A 15 -33.17 -7.91 10.72
CA ASN A 15 -31.83 -8.19 11.24
C ASN A 15 -31.31 -9.56 10.81
N ARG A 16 -32.16 -10.58 10.80
CA ARG A 16 -31.78 -11.91 10.34
C ARG A 16 -31.42 -11.90 8.86
N LEU A 17 -32.21 -11.20 8.05
CA LEU A 17 -31.96 -11.05 6.61
C LEU A 17 -30.70 -10.22 6.35
N LEU A 18 -30.54 -9.07 7.00
CA LEU A 18 -29.36 -8.21 6.87
C LEU A 18 -28.07 -8.93 7.29
N ARG A 19 -28.13 -9.68 8.40
CA ARG A 19 -27.00 -10.49 8.85
C ARG A 19 -26.63 -11.51 7.78
N ALA A 20 -27.60 -12.27 7.26
CA ALA A 20 -27.35 -13.26 6.21
C ALA A 20 -26.83 -12.63 4.91
N SER A 21 -27.39 -11.50 4.47
CA SER A 21 -26.97 -10.80 3.24
C SER A 21 -25.62 -10.10 3.36
N SER A 22 -25.22 -9.71 4.58
CA SER A 22 -23.92 -9.07 4.83
C SER A 22 -22.74 -10.04 4.85
N LEU A 23 -22.98 -11.35 5.04
CA LEU A 23 -21.93 -12.38 5.11
C LEU A 23 -20.98 -12.36 3.90
N PRO A 24 -21.46 -12.45 2.64
CA PRO A 24 -20.56 -12.41 1.48
C PRO A 24 -19.77 -11.11 1.40
N TRP A 25 -20.36 -9.99 1.80
CA TRP A 25 -19.67 -8.70 1.82
C TRP A 25 -18.52 -8.67 2.85
N PHE A 26 -18.75 -9.22 4.04
CA PHE A 26 -17.72 -9.34 5.07
C PHE A 26 -16.65 -10.37 4.71
N GLU A 27 -16.98 -11.43 3.96
CA GLU A 27 -15.99 -12.36 3.41
C GLU A 27 -15.09 -11.67 2.39
N MET A 28 -15.65 -10.86 1.48
CA MET A 28 -14.85 -10.03 0.56
C MET A 28 -13.94 -9.07 1.32
N LEU A 29 -14.45 -8.39 2.35
CA LEU A 29 -13.65 -7.50 3.20
C LEU A 29 -12.52 -8.27 3.91
N TYR A 30 -12.80 -9.43 4.47
CA TYR A 30 -11.82 -10.28 5.14
C TYR A 30 -10.70 -10.70 4.19
N LEU A 31 -11.05 -11.20 2.99
CA LEU A 31 -10.07 -11.58 1.97
C LEU A 31 -9.22 -10.38 1.52
N TRP A 32 -9.83 -9.21 1.37
CA TRP A 32 -9.12 -8.00 1.02
C TRP A 32 -8.12 -7.57 2.11
N THR A 33 -8.54 -7.56 3.39
CA THR A 33 -7.68 -7.07 4.48
C THR A 33 -6.65 -8.08 4.98
N THR A 34 -6.80 -9.38 4.69
CA THR A 34 -5.85 -10.41 5.13
C THR A 34 -4.97 -10.92 4.00
N GLN A 35 -5.55 -11.07 2.80
CA GLN A 35 -4.86 -11.67 1.65
C GLN A 35 -4.69 -10.67 0.50
N GLY A 36 -5.27 -9.47 0.55
CA GLY A 36 -5.23 -8.52 -0.57
C GLY A 36 -5.97 -9.00 -1.82
N VAL A 37 -6.79 -10.05 -1.72
CA VAL A 37 -7.51 -10.64 -2.86
C VAL A 37 -8.86 -9.96 -3.02
N LEU A 38 -9.13 -9.45 -4.22
CA LEU A 38 -10.43 -8.91 -4.60
C LEU A 38 -11.22 -10.00 -5.33
N SER A 39 -12.14 -10.65 -4.64
CA SER A 39 -13.07 -11.64 -5.21
C SER A 39 -14.46 -11.03 -5.31
N ASP A 40 -14.71 -10.21 -6.34
CA ASP A 40 -15.97 -9.48 -6.54
C ASP A 40 -16.62 -9.79 -7.91
N PRO A 41 -17.33 -10.92 -8.05
CA PRO A 41 -17.96 -11.32 -9.32
C PRO A 41 -19.07 -10.36 -9.80
N HIS A 42 -19.70 -9.64 -8.86
CA HIS A 42 -20.86 -8.79 -9.14
C HIS A 42 -20.56 -7.29 -9.08
N ASN A 43 -19.29 -6.92 -8.85
CA ASN A 43 -18.86 -5.53 -8.77
C ASN A 43 -19.58 -4.75 -7.66
N GLU A 44 -19.84 -5.42 -6.54
CA GLU A 44 -20.60 -4.92 -5.38
C GLU A 44 -19.69 -4.36 -4.29
N PHE A 45 -18.40 -4.69 -4.31
CA PHE A 45 -17.46 -4.26 -3.28
C PHE A 45 -17.06 -2.79 -3.47
N PHE A 46 -16.70 -2.13 -2.36
CA PHE A 46 -16.33 -0.71 -2.38
C PHE A 46 -14.94 -0.46 -2.97
N VAL A 47 -14.13 -1.50 -3.16
CA VAL A 47 -12.84 -1.41 -3.84
C VAL A 47 -13.01 -1.87 -5.28
N ARG A 48 -12.62 -1.03 -6.23
CA ARG A 48 -12.59 -1.35 -7.66
C ARG A 48 -11.16 -1.52 -8.13
N ALA A 49 -10.90 -2.61 -8.83
CA ALA A 49 -9.69 -2.85 -9.58
C ALA A 49 -9.81 -2.22 -10.97
N ASN A 50 -8.87 -1.35 -11.35
CA ASN A 50 -8.71 -0.91 -12.74
C ASN A 50 -7.77 -1.89 -13.46
N GLU A 51 -8.26 -2.60 -14.47
CA GLU A 51 -7.47 -3.58 -15.24
C GLU A 51 -6.58 -2.90 -16.30
N ASN A 52 -6.89 -1.66 -16.66
CA ASN A 52 -6.17 -0.90 -17.70
C ASN A 52 -5.05 -0.02 -17.12
N SER A 53 -4.75 -0.12 -15.82
CA SER A 53 -3.72 0.73 -15.19
C SER A 53 -2.33 0.43 -15.75
N ASN A 54 -1.54 1.46 -15.99
CA ASN A 54 -0.13 1.28 -16.35
C ASN A 54 0.65 0.67 -15.18
N GLU A 55 1.64 -0.20 -15.48
CA GLU A 55 2.48 -0.82 -14.44
C GLU A 55 3.31 0.22 -13.66
N VAL A 56 3.58 1.38 -14.27
CA VAL A 56 4.41 2.45 -13.70
C VAL A 56 3.70 3.19 -12.57
N ASP A 57 2.38 3.45 -12.69
CA ASP A 57 1.59 4.13 -11.65
C ASP A 57 0.60 3.17 -10.97
N PHE A 58 1.12 1.99 -10.62
CA PHE A 58 0.37 0.95 -9.93
C PHE A 58 -0.27 1.45 -8.63
N TRP A 59 0.37 2.38 -7.91
CA TRP A 59 -0.14 2.85 -6.64
C TRP A 59 -1.39 3.73 -6.81
N HIS A 60 -1.44 4.65 -7.77
CA HIS A 60 -2.57 5.58 -7.85
C HIS A 60 -3.72 5.05 -8.72
N GLU A 61 -3.41 4.35 -9.81
CA GLU A 61 -4.42 4.01 -10.82
C GLU A 61 -5.07 2.64 -10.61
N ARG A 62 -4.43 1.73 -9.87
CA ARG A 62 -4.86 0.32 -9.84
C ARG A 62 -6.12 0.06 -9.02
N TYR A 63 -6.28 0.81 -7.92
CA TYR A 63 -7.35 0.59 -6.95
C TYR A 63 -8.04 1.90 -6.59
N GLU A 64 -9.36 1.91 -6.73
CA GLU A 64 -10.20 3.06 -6.43
C GLU A 64 -11.25 2.72 -5.37
N VAL A 65 -11.55 3.69 -4.52
CA VAL A 65 -12.64 3.58 -3.54
C VAL A 65 -13.94 4.12 -4.16
N VAL A 66 -14.94 3.25 -4.28
CA VAL A 66 -16.26 3.59 -4.78
C VAL A 66 -17.22 3.77 -3.60
N LEU A 67 -17.37 5.01 -3.14
CA LEU A 67 -18.19 5.34 -1.97
C LEU A 67 -19.67 4.97 -2.13
N SER A 68 -20.19 4.92 -3.36
CA SER A 68 -21.58 4.54 -3.63
C SER A 68 -21.89 3.06 -3.34
N ARG A 69 -20.87 2.21 -3.21
CA ARG A 69 -20.99 0.77 -2.91
C ARG A 69 -20.76 0.44 -1.45
N VAL A 70 -20.49 1.45 -0.62
CA VAL A 70 -20.33 1.26 0.81
C VAL A 70 -21.72 1.08 1.42
N PRO A 71 -22.01 -0.05 2.08
CA PRO A 71 -23.31 -0.26 2.69
C PRO A 71 -23.46 0.67 3.91
N THR A 72 -24.29 1.71 3.77
CA THR A 72 -24.56 2.66 4.85
C THR A 72 -25.20 1.95 6.04
N GLY A 73 -24.55 2.03 7.21
CA GLY A 73 -25.02 1.41 8.46
C GLY A 73 -24.46 0.02 8.76
N ILE A 74 -23.69 -0.60 7.85
CA ILE A 74 -22.98 -1.86 8.11
C ILE A 74 -21.51 -1.60 8.46
N LEU A 75 -20.87 -0.65 7.77
CA LEU A 75 -19.50 -0.22 8.03
C LEU A 75 -19.48 1.27 8.37
N ASP A 76 -18.71 1.63 9.39
CA ASP A 76 -18.41 3.03 9.68
C ASP A 76 -17.49 3.61 8.59
N THR A 77 -17.80 4.83 8.16
CA THR A 77 -17.00 5.59 7.19
C THR A 77 -15.53 5.72 7.58
N ALA A 78 -15.24 5.76 8.89
CA ALA A 78 -13.89 5.82 9.41
C ALA A 78 -13.04 4.57 9.10
N LEU A 79 -13.67 3.40 8.93
CA LEU A 79 -12.99 2.12 8.70
C LEU A 79 -12.74 1.84 7.21
N ILE A 80 -13.37 2.58 6.31
CA ILE A 80 -13.21 2.41 4.85
C ILE A 80 -11.75 2.66 4.44
N GLN A 81 -11.18 3.79 4.87
CA GLN A 81 -9.83 4.17 4.46
C GLN A 81 -8.76 3.23 5.02
N PRO A 82 -8.77 2.83 6.32
CA PRO A 82 -7.85 1.83 6.82
C PRO A 82 -8.01 0.48 6.12
N ALA A 83 -9.23 0.00 5.90
CA ALA A 83 -9.48 -1.28 5.20
C ALA A 83 -8.97 -1.26 3.75
N PHE A 84 -9.20 -0.15 3.04
CA PHE A 84 -8.67 0.06 1.71
C PHE A 84 -7.14 0.03 1.70
N ASN A 85 -6.51 0.81 2.59
CA ASN A 85 -5.05 0.94 2.68
C ASN A 85 -4.38 -0.39 3.03
N VAL A 86 -4.97 -1.19 3.92
CA VAL A 86 -4.45 -2.53 4.27
C VAL A 86 -4.35 -3.40 3.03
N GLY A 87 -5.47 -3.67 2.34
CA GLY A 87 -5.42 -4.56 1.17
C GLY A 87 -4.61 -3.98 0.00
N LYS A 88 -4.57 -2.65 -0.15
CA LYS A 88 -3.69 -1.98 -1.10
C LYS A 88 -2.21 -2.19 -0.74
N GLY A 89 -1.86 -2.09 0.53
CA GLY A 89 -0.51 -2.34 1.06
C GLY A 89 -0.07 -3.79 0.88
N ILE A 90 -0.96 -4.77 1.11
CA ILE A 90 -0.68 -6.20 0.85
C ILE A 90 -0.34 -6.42 -0.62
N ASN A 91 -1.11 -5.82 -1.54
CA ASN A 91 -0.83 -5.89 -2.97
C ASN A 91 0.47 -5.20 -3.37
N PHE A 92 0.81 -4.09 -2.69
CA PHE A 92 2.09 -3.40 -2.88
C PHE A 92 3.27 -4.28 -2.43
N ILE A 93 3.16 -4.98 -1.30
CA ILE A 93 4.20 -5.92 -0.83
C ILE A 93 4.44 -7.00 -1.90
N ARG A 94 3.37 -7.61 -2.42
CA ARG A 94 3.52 -8.69 -3.40
C ARG A 94 4.09 -8.25 -4.74
N LYS A 95 3.70 -7.08 -5.22
CA LYS A 95 4.09 -6.60 -6.56
C LYS A 95 5.35 -5.76 -6.56
N CYS A 96 5.45 -4.77 -5.68
CA CYS A 96 6.56 -3.82 -5.66
C CYS A 96 7.75 -4.33 -4.85
N LEU A 97 7.50 -5.02 -3.73
CA LEU A 97 8.56 -5.63 -2.91
C LEU A 97 8.90 -7.06 -3.35
N GLN A 98 8.17 -7.62 -4.33
CA GLN A 98 8.33 -8.98 -4.87
C GLN A 98 8.25 -10.09 -3.80
N ASP A 99 7.70 -9.79 -2.63
CA ASP A 99 7.54 -10.72 -1.51
C ASP A 99 6.20 -11.46 -1.64
N SER A 100 6.19 -12.45 -2.53
CA SER A 100 5.02 -13.29 -2.82
C SER A 100 4.68 -14.27 -1.69
N THR A 101 5.64 -14.55 -0.80
CA THR A 101 5.51 -15.48 0.31
C THR A 101 4.89 -14.87 1.56
N TRP A 102 4.83 -13.54 1.64
CA TRP A 102 4.32 -12.87 2.82
C TRP A 102 2.82 -13.07 3.02
N SER A 103 2.46 -13.54 4.21
CA SER A 103 1.10 -13.68 4.69
C SER A 103 0.94 -13.00 6.03
N MET A 104 -0.13 -12.21 6.19
CA MET A 104 -0.48 -11.63 7.47
C MET A 104 -1.10 -12.69 8.38
N GLU A 105 -0.46 -12.94 9.51
CA GLU A 105 -1.04 -13.68 10.63
C GLU A 105 -1.65 -12.65 11.59
N LEU A 106 -2.97 -12.73 11.79
CA LEU A 106 -3.67 -11.96 12.80
C LEU A 106 -3.90 -12.87 14.00
N ASP A 107 -3.39 -12.47 15.16
CA ASP A 107 -3.59 -13.19 16.42
C ASP A 107 -5.09 -13.22 16.74
N THR A 108 -5.71 -14.37 16.56
CA THR A 108 -7.05 -14.63 17.08
C THR A 108 -6.92 -14.97 18.56
N ALA A 109 -7.48 -14.14 19.44
CA ALA A 109 -7.42 -14.33 20.90
C ALA A 109 -8.03 -15.66 21.41
N ASP A 110 -8.68 -16.45 20.54
CA ASP A 110 -9.24 -17.77 20.84
C ASP A 110 -8.39 -18.90 20.20
N ASP A 111 -7.11 -18.98 20.56
CA ASP A 111 -6.21 -20.07 20.15
C ASP A 111 -6.43 -21.35 21.00
N ALA A 112 -7.70 -21.70 21.21
CA ALA A 112 -8.14 -22.86 21.97
C ALA A 112 -9.33 -23.56 21.28
N GLN A 113 -9.15 -24.00 20.03
CA GLN A 113 -9.52 -25.34 19.53
C GLN A 113 -9.29 -25.42 18.00
N PRO A 114 -8.53 -26.41 17.48
CA PRO A 114 -8.34 -26.61 16.06
C PRO A 114 -9.49 -27.44 15.48
N THR A 115 -10.71 -26.90 15.35
CA THR A 115 -11.82 -27.66 14.75
C THR A 115 -12.74 -26.80 13.89
N LYS A 116 -12.26 -26.45 12.68
CA LYS A 116 -12.93 -26.51 11.35
C LYS A 116 -12.27 -25.52 10.38
N PRO A 117 -11.82 -25.97 9.19
CA PRO A 117 -11.19 -25.10 8.20
C PRO A 117 -12.28 -24.35 7.44
N GLY A 118 -12.82 -23.29 8.02
CA GLY A 118 -13.74 -22.39 7.35
C GLY A 118 -13.27 -20.96 7.55
N THR A 119 -12.92 -20.28 6.45
CA THR A 119 -12.64 -18.82 6.41
C THR A 119 -13.72 -18.02 7.16
N ALA A 120 -14.97 -18.46 7.09
CA ALA A 120 -16.12 -17.87 7.79
C ALA A 120 -16.00 -17.88 9.33
N HIS A 121 -15.34 -18.88 9.95
CA HIS A 121 -15.21 -18.94 11.42
C HIS A 121 -14.14 -17.96 11.92
N LYS A 122 -13.02 -17.86 11.19
CA LYS A 122 -11.96 -16.87 11.46
C LYS A 122 -12.44 -15.43 11.24
N ALA A 123 -13.18 -15.19 10.15
CA ALA A 123 -13.78 -13.88 9.86
C ALA A 123 -14.74 -13.46 11.00
N LYS A 124 -15.57 -14.38 11.51
CA LYS A 124 -16.48 -14.09 12.61
C LYS A 124 -15.74 -13.81 13.93
N ALA A 125 -14.66 -14.54 14.23
CA ALA A 125 -13.84 -14.30 15.42
C ALA A 125 -13.18 -12.91 15.42
N LEU A 126 -12.76 -12.45 14.24
CA LEU A 126 -12.13 -11.15 14.03
C LEU A 126 -13.13 -9.97 13.90
N GLY A 127 -14.43 -10.20 14.11
CA GLY A 127 -15.43 -9.12 14.10
C GLY A 127 -15.98 -8.76 12.71
N TYR A 128 -15.73 -9.57 11.69
CA TYR A 128 -16.31 -9.39 10.35
C TYR A 128 -17.74 -9.96 10.32
N PHE A 129 -18.64 -9.35 11.08
CA PHE A 129 -20.06 -9.67 11.08
C PHE A 129 -20.91 -8.44 11.34
N PHE A 130 -22.14 -8.45 10.80
CA PHE A 130 -23.15 -7.46 11.15
C PHE A 130 -23.84 -7.86 12.47
N ASP A 131 -23.82 -6.95 13.44
CA ASP A 131 -24.62 -7.04 14.66
C ASP A 131 -25.16 -5.66 15.02
N GLN A 132 -26.48 -5.50 14.92
CA GLN A 132 -27.15 -4.24 15.19
C GLN A 132 -27.09 -3.84 16.68
N THR A 133 -26.79 -4.79 17.58
CA THR A 133 -26.66 -4.51 19.02
C THR A 133 -25.36 -3.80 19.37
N LEU A 134 -24.35 -3.92 18.50
CA LEU A 134 -23.08 -3.23 18.61
C LEU A 134 -23.17 -1.93 17.81
N ASN A 135 -23.42 -0.83 18.52
CA ASN A 135 -23.43 0.52 17.95
C ASN A 135 -22.11 0.86 17.21
N ARG A 136 -21.02 0.12 17.50
CA ARG A 136 -19.72 0.20 16.85
C ARG A 136 -19.01 -1.16 16.93
N ASN A 137 -18.49 -1.64 15.80
CA ASN A 137 -17.70 -2.88 15.72
C ASN A 137 -16.27 -2.65 16.23
N ASN A 138 -16.10 -2.40 17.53
CA ASN A 138 -14.80 -2.11 18.15
C ASN A 138 -13.77 -3.23 17.89
N LYS A 139 -14.21 -4.49 17.82
CA LYS A 139 -13.33 -5.62 17.48
C LYS A 139 -12.74 -5.49 16.07
N LEU A 140 -13.57 -5.19 15.08
CA LEU A 140 -13.14 -4.97 13.70
C LEU A 140 -12.18 -3.78 13.59
N GLU A 141 -12.45 -2.70 14.33
CA GLU A 141 -11.57 -1.54 14.39
C GLU A 141 -10.19 -1.89 14.96
N THR A 142 -10.14 -2.65 16.05
CA THR A 142 -8.87 -3.10 16.64
C THR A 142 -8.09 -4.04 15.73
N THR A 143 -8.75 -5.03 15.12
CA THR A 143 -8.08 -5.98 14.20
C THR A 143 -7.59 -5.27 12.95
N LEU A 144 -8.35 -4.31 12.43
CA LEU A 144 -7.97 -3.54 11.26
C LEU A 144 -6.80 -2.59 11.57
N THR A 145 -6.78 -1.98 12.75
CA THR A 145 -5.67 -1.15 13.20
C THR A 145 -4.40 -1.99 13.38
N GLN A 146 -4.52 -3.20 13.93
CA GLN A 146 -3.40 -4.16 14.03
C GLN A 146 -2.90 -4.57 12.64
N ALA A 147 -3.81 -4.96 11.73
CA ALA A 147 -3.47 -5.30 10.34
C ALA A 147 -2.74 -4.15 9.64
N THR A 148 -3.21 -2.91 9.83
CA THR A 148 -2.59 -1.70 9.29
C THR A 148 -1.17 -1.52 9.82
N ALA A 149 -0.99 -1.65 11.14
CA ALA A 149 0.32 -1.50 11.76
C ALA A 149 1.32 -2.55 11.23
N ILE A 150 0.91 -3.82 11.13
CA ILE A 150 1.74 -4.92 10.64
C ILE A 150 2.16 -4.70 9.18
N VAL A 151 1.22 -4.35 8.30
CA VAL A 151 1.50 -4.07 6.88
C VAL A 151 2.47 -2.91 6.75
N HIS A 152 2.19 -1.80 7.44
CA HIS A 152 3.03 -0.62 7.34
C HIS A 152 4.43 -0.85 7.90
N SER A 153 4.57 -1.55 9.04
CA SER A 153 5.88 -1.89 9.58
C SER A 153 6.66 -2.79 8.64
N HIS A 154 6.02 -3.80 8.03
CA HIS A 154 6.67 -4.69 7.07
C HIS A 154 7.13 -3.96 5.81
N ILE A 155 6.27 -3.09 5.25
CA ILE A 155 6.64 -2.26 4.09
C ILE A 155 7.85 -1.39 4.40
N LEU A 156 7.85 -0.72 5.55
CA LEU A 156 8.96 0.16 5.93
C LEU A 156 10.26 -0.61 6.18
N GLU A 157 10.18 -1.76 6.85
CA GLU A 157 11.35 -2.59 7.11
C GLU A 157 11.91 -3.15 5.80
N SER A 158 11.05 -3.66 4.91
CA SER A 158 11.48 -4.14 3.60
C SER A 158 12.06 -3.03 2.72
N LEU A 159 11.48 -1.82 2.72
CA LEU A 159 12.05 -0.68 1.99
C LEU A 159 13.41 -0.26 2.55
N ARG A 160 13.56 -0.30 3.87
CA ARG A 160 14.81 0.06 4.55
C ARG A 160 15.91 -0.98 4.33
N ALA A 161 15.58 -2.26 4.50
CA ALA A 161 16.54 -3.35 4.48
C ALA A 161 16.81 -3.89 3.07
N ASN A 162 15.76 -4.19 2.29
CA ASN A 162 15.90 -4.85 0.98
C ASN A 162 16.13 -3.87 -0.17
N HIS A 163 15.57 -2.66 -0.07
CA HIS A 163 15.68 -1.65 -1.14
C HIS A 163 16.57 -0.46 -0.78
N ASN A 164 17.32 -0.53 0.33
CA ASN A 164 18.31 0.48 0.70
C ASN A 164 17.80 1.93 0.59
N LEU A 165 16.53 2.18 0.96
CA LEU A 165 15.88 3.48 0.74
C LEU A 165 16.69 4.66 1.31
N LEU A 166 17.31 4.46 2.48
CA LEU A 166 18.13 5.47 3.12
C LEU A 166 19.40 5.79 2.31
N ASP A 167 19.98 4.79 1.64
CA ASP A 167 21.14 4.99 0.79
C ASP A 167 20.74 5.79 -0.45
N HIS A 168 19.63 5.44 -1.11
CA HIS A 168 19.11 6.22 -2.25
C HIS A 168 18.79 7.67 -1.87
N LEU A 169 18.13 7.89 -0.72
CA LEU A 169 17.85 9.25 -0.23
C LEU A 169 19.14 10.01 0.08
N PHE A 170 20.13 9.34 0.66
CA PHE A 170 21.46 9.91 0.87
C PHE A 170 22.10 10.29 -0.48
N GLY A 171 22.00 9.43 -1.49
CA GLY A 171 22.44 9.70 -2.85
C GLY A 171 21.80 10.94 -3.46
N ILE A 172 20.48 11.05 -3.39
CA ILE A 172 19.73 12.23 -3.83
C ILE A 172 20.22 13.47 -3.08
N LYS A 173 20.47 13.37 -1.77
CA LYS A 173 21.02 14.50 -1.01
C LYS A 173 22.40 14.92 -1.50
N GLN A 174 23.27 13.96 -1.77
CA GLN A 174 24.65 14.26 -2.13
C GLN A 174 24.78 14.80 -3.56
N PHE A 175 23.98 14.28 -4.50
CA PHE A 175 24.05 14.67 -5.91
C PHE A 175 22.99 15.70 -6.32
N LEU A 176 21.73 15.60 -5.90
CA LEU A 176 20.71 16.58 -6.32
C LEU A 176 20.79 17.87 -5.52
N PHE A 177 21.02 17.78 -4.20
CA PHE A 177 21.14 18.95 -3.31
C PHE A 177 22.57 19.46 -3.14
N MET A 178 23.49 19.03 -4.01
CA MET A 178 24.88 19.50 -4.01
C MET A 178 25.62 19.31 -2.69
N GLY A 179 25.33 18.22 -1.97
CA GLY A 179 26.02 17.89 -0.73
C GLY A 179 27.52 17.61 -0.90
N GLN A 180 27.93 17.09 -2.06
CA GLN A 180 29.34 16.82 -2.40
C GLN A 180 29.96 17.96 -3.22
N GLY A 181 30.43 19.00 -2.54
CA GLY A 181 31.01 20.18 -3.19
C GLY A 181 32.26 19.89 -4.05
N ASP A 182 33.04 18.86 -3.71
CA ASP A 182 34.21 18.44 -4.49
C ASP A 182 33.84 17.88 -5.88
N PHE A 183 32.82 17.02 -5.93
CA PHE A 183 32.22 16.50 -7.15
C PHE A 183 31.69 17.64 -8.04
N PHE A 184 30.91 18.56 -7.46
CA PHE A 184 30.37 19.68 -8.23
C PHE A 184 31.45 20.61 -8.75
N SER A 185 32.53 20.83 -8.01
CA SER A 185 33.65 21.66 -8.46
C SER A 185 34.34 21.02 -9.67
N ALA A 186 34.69 19.73 -9.59
CA ALA A 186 35.30 18.99 -10.69
C ALA A 186 34.36 18.86 -11.92
N LEU A 187 33.06 18.68 -11.68
CA LEU A 187 32.05 18.65 -12.73
C LEU A 187 31.93 20.01 -13.42
N MET A 188 31.85 21.10 -12.65
CA MET A 188 31.75 22.46 -13.19
C MET A 188 32.99 22.86 -13.97
N ASP A 189 34.19 22.48 -13.52
CA ASP A 189 35.44 22.73 -14.25
C ASP A 189 35.46 21.99 -15.60
N GLY A 190 35.04 20.72 -15.63
CA GLY A 190 34.94 19.92 -16.85
C GLY A 190 33.86 20.43 -17.81
N LEU A 191 32.69 20.79 -17.29
CA LEU A 191 31.63 21.41 -18.08
C LEU A 191 32.08 22.77 -18.63
N HIS A 192 32.74 23.60 -17.83
CA HIS A 192 33.23 24.91 -18.25
C HIS A 192 34.23 24.82 -19.40
N ALA A 193 35.13 23.82 -19.38
CA ALA A 193 36.08 23.57 -20.46
C ALA A 193 35.38 23.21 -21.79
N GLU A 194 34.38 22.31 -21.75
CA GLU A 194 33.60 21.94 -22.94
C GLU A 194 32.70 23.07 -23.45
N PHE A 195 32.01 23.79 -22.55
CA PHE A 195 31.11 24.88 -22.93
C PHE A 195 31.87 26.10 -23.48
N ASN A 196 33.06 26.41 -22.96
CA ASN A 196 33.88 27.50 -23.50
C ASN A 196 34.57 27.13 -24.81
N GLY A 197 34.92 25.85 -25.00
CA GLY A 197 35.48 25.34 -26.25
C GLY A 197 34.45 25.23 -27.38
N ALA A 198 33.20 24.90 -27.05
CA ALA A 198 32.12 24.70 -28.02
C ALA A 198 31.32 25.99 -28.26
N LYS A 199 31.66 26.74 -29.32
CA LYS A 199 30.93 27.95 -29.76
C LYS A 199 29.46 27.73 -30.20
N ARG A 200 28.94 26.48 -30.22
CA ARG A 200 27.55 26.16 -30.60
C ARG A 200 27.00 25.01 -29.74
N GLN A 201 25.76 25.15 -29.26
CA GLN A 201 25.05 24.16 -28.45
C GLN A 201 24.86 22.80 -29.16
N SER A 202 24.87 22.76 -30.50
CA SER A 202 24.71 21.54 -31.30
C SER A 202 25.96 20.64 -31.37
N ALA A 203 27.10 21.09 -30.85
CA ALA A 203 28.35 20.32 -30.83
C ALA A 203 28.57 19.55 -29.51
N ILE A 204 27.67 19.70 -28.54
CA ILE A 204 27.79 19.05 -27.22
C ILE A 204 27.15 17.68 -27.31
N TYR A 205 27.97 16.64 -27.23
CA TYR A 205 27.49 15.27 -27.29
C TYR A 205 27.30 14.68 -25.89
N LYS A 206 26.23 13.87 -25.73
CA LYS A 206 25.92 13.17 -24.47
C LYS A 206 27.09 12.33 -23.96
N HIS A 207 27.89 11.73 -24.85
CA HIS A 207 29.04 10.91 -24.45
C HIS A 207 30.19 11.73 -23.87
N SER A 208 30.40 12.98 -24.33
CA SER A 208 31.40 13.89 -23.75
C SER A 208 31.00 14.29 -22.34
N LEU A 209 29.71 14.64 -22.16
CA LEU A 209 29.15 14.94 -20.83
C LEU A 209 29.22 13.73 -19.88
N LEU A 210 28.88 12.53 -20.37
CA LEU A 210 28.99 11.30 -19.58
C LEU A 210 30.45 11.04 -19.16
N SER A 211 31.41 11.23 -20.07
CA SER A 211 32.83 11.07 -19.78
C SER A 211 33.33 12.08 -18.74
N ILE A 212 32.84 13.32 -18.78
CA ILE A 212 33.17 14.33 -17.75
C ILE A 212 32.58 13.93 -16.41
N VAL A 213 31.33 13.49 -16.38
CA VAL A 213 30.67 13.03 -15.15
C VAL A 213 31.41 11.82 -14.58
N GLU A 214 31.77 10.84 -15.39
CA GLU A 214 32.55 9.67 -14.95
C GLU A 214 33.94 10.05 -14.43
N SER A 215 34.62 10.99 -15.09
CA SER A 215 35.90 11.53 -14.63
C SER A 215 35.75 12.28 -13.30
N ALA A 216 34.73 13.11 -13.16
CA ALA A 216 34.43 13.84 -11.92
C ALA A 216 34.05 12.88 -10.78
N LEU A 217 33.27 11.83 -11.05
CA LEU A 217 32.93 10.79 -10.07
C LEU A 217 34.17 10.03 -9.59
N ARG A 218 35.09 9.67 -10.50
CA ARG A 218 36.31 8.93 -10.16
C ARG A 218 37.34 9.75 -9.39
N ASN A 219 37.47 11.03 -9.72
CA ASN A 219 38.48 11.91 -9.14
C ASN A 219 38.08 12.47 -7.76
N THR A 220 36.83 12.32 -7.35
CA THR A 220 36.30 12.93 -6.11
C THR A 220 35.91 11.89 -5.08
N ASN A 221 35.53 12.35 -3.88
CA ASN A 221 35.09 11.46 -2.81
C ASN A 221 33.72 10.81 -3.09
N ALA A 222 33.07 11.19 -4.18
CA ALA A 222 31.86 10.54 -4.67
C ALA A 222 32.05 9.03 -4.95
N LYS A 223 33.30 8.57 -5.17
CA LYS A 223 33.61 7.13 -5.31
C LYS A 223 33.36 6.29 -4.05
N TYR A 224 33.26 6.91 -2.87
CA TYR A 224 33.03 6.22 -1.60
C TYR A 224 31.55 6.13 -1.22
N LEU A 225 30.65 6.64 -2.08
CA LEU A 225 29.20 6.45 -1.89
C LEU A 225 28.85 4.96 -2.03
N PRO A 226 27.87 4.46 -1.25
CA PRO A 226 27.46 3.07 -1.32
C PRO A 226 27.05 2.71 -2.76
N ALA A 227 27.49 1.54 -3.24
CA ALA A 227 27.32 1.10 -4.62
C ALA A 227 25.87 0.94 -5.08
N ASN A 228 24.93 0.98 -4.14
CA ASN A 228 23.50 0.86 -4.39
C ASN A 228 22.83 2.22 -4.63
N VAL A 229 23.59 3.32 -4.70
CA VAL A 229 23.11 4.67 -5.05
C VAL A 229 23.24 4.95 -6.54
#